data_AF-A0A519VSW6-F1
#
_entry.id   AF-A0A519VSW6-F1
#
_cell.length_a   1.000
_cell.length_b   1.000
_cell.length_c   1.000
_cell.angle_alpha   90.00
_cell.angle_beta   90.00
_cell.angle_gamma   90.00
#
_symmetry.space_group_name_H-M   'P 1'
#
loop_
_entity.id
_entity.type
_entity.pdbx_description
1 polymer ?
#
loop_
_entity_poly.entity_id
_entity_poly.type
_entity_poly.pdbx_seq_one_letter_code
_entity_poly.pdbx_strand_id
1 'polypeptide(L)' 'GIMGCIVNGPGEMADADYGYVGAGPDKITLYRGQEVVKKNVKTADAIDELIGIIQGDGNWVEIV' A
#
# COMPACT_ATOMS: atom_id res chain seq x y z
N GLY A 1 12.30 -0.11 -10.67
CA GLY A 1 12.19 -1.55 -10.37
C GLY A 1 11.54 -1.68 -9.02
N ILE A 2 10.43 -2.41 -8.94
CA ILE A 2 9.68 -2.59 -7.69
C ILE A 2 10.34 -3.75 -6.94
N MET A 3 11.06 -3.44 -5.86
CA MET A 3 11.60 -4.44 -4.93
C MET A 3 10.62 -4.61 -3.78
N GLY A 4 9.89 -5.73 -3.79
CA GLY A 4 9.07 -6.16 -2.66
C GLY A 4 9.96 -6.72 -1.56
N CYS A 5 10.37 -5.87 -0.62
CA CYS A 5 10.89 -6.31 0.66
C CYS A 5 9.73 -6.44 1.65
N ILE A 6 9.61 -7.60 2.31
CA ILE A 6 8.78 -7.74 3.51
C ILE A 6 9.45 -6.92 4.62
N VAL A 7 8.95 -5.70 4.82
CA VAL A 7 9.46 -4.76 5.83
C VAL A 7 9.06 -5.23 7.22
N ASN A 8 10.03 -5.31 8.14
CA ASN A 8 9.85 -5.89 9.48
C ASN A 8 9.63 -4.83 10.59
N GLY A 9 9.41 -3.56 10.23
CA GLY A 9 9.07 -2.54 11.23
C GLY A 9 8.66 -1.19 10.65
N PRO A 10 8.03 -0.33 11.46
CA PRO A 10 7.55 1.00 11.06
C PRO A 10 8.67 1.97 10.63
N GLY A 11 9.95 1.61 10.83
CA GLY A 11 11.12 2.40 10.45
C GLY A 11 11.51 2.33 8.97
N GLU A 12 11.11 1.29 8.22
CA GLU A 12 11.33 1.22 6.75
C GLU A 12 10.23 1.94 5.96
N MET A 13 9.07 2.20 6.58
CA MET A 13 7.96 2.94 5.97
C MET A 13 8.14 4.46 5.95
N ALA A 14 9.22 4.99 6.52
CA ALA A 14 9.43 6.44 6.58
C ALA A 14 9.69 7.10 5.21
N ASP A 15 10.09 6.31 4.20
CA ASP A 15 10.38 6.78 2.84
C ASP A 15 9.32 6.33 1.82
N ALA A 16 8.35 5.52 2.23
CA ALA A 16 7.36 4.95 1.32
C ALA A 16 6.13 5.86 1.20
N ASP A 17 5.85 6.37 0.00
CA ASP A 17 4.63 7.16 -0.26
C ASP A 17 3.34 6.36 -0.06
N TYR A 18 3.39 5.03 -0.24
CA TYR A 18 2.26 4.13 -0.09
C TYR A 18 2.70 2.79 0.49
N GLY A 19 1.82 2.17 1.28
CA GLY A 19 2.09 0.89 1.91
C GLY A 19 0.81 0.12 2.21
N TYR A 20 0.95 -1.16 2.49
CA TYR A 20 -0.16 -2.00 2.91
C TYR A 20 0.29 -2.93 4.04
N VAL A 21 -0.54 -3.08 5.07
CA VAL A 21 -0.25 -3.86 6.27
C VAL A 21 -1.39 -4.82 6.55
N GLY A 22 -1.06 -6.09 6.79
CA GLY A 22 -2.04 -7.10 7.20
C GLY A 22 -2.68 -6.74 8.55
N ALA A 23 -4.01 -6.61 8.56
CA ALA A 23 -4.81 -6.29 9.75
C ALA A 23 -5.49 -7.52 10.35
N GLY A 24 -5.46 -8.66 9.65
CA GLY A 24 -6.07 -9.92 10.07
C GLY A 24 -6.16 -10.93 8.91
N PRO A 25 -6.76 -12.11 9.13
CA PRO A 25 -6.94 -13.10 8.07
C PRO A 25 -7.79 -12.50 6.93
N ASP A 26 -7.22 -12.49 5.73
CA ASP A 26 -7.79 -11.91 4.50
C ASP A 26 -8.04 -10.38 4.54
N LYS A 27 -7.47 -9.67 5.52
CA LYS A 27 -7.69 -8.23 5.69
C LYS A 27 -6.39 -7.46 5.68
N ILE A 28 -6.40 -6.37 4.92
CA ILE A 28 -5.30 -5.45 4.73
C ILE A 28 -5.77 -4.03 5.06
N THR A 29 -4.86 -3.24 5.61
CA THR A 29 -4.99 -1.80 5.78
C THR A 29 -4.00 -1.12 4.85
N LEU A 30 -4.49 -0.19 4.03
CA LEU A 30 -3.69 0.60 3.11
C LEU A 30 -3.30 1.92 3.79
N TYR A 31 -2.06 2.31 3.54
CA TYR A 31 -1.41 3.50 4.08
C TYR A 31 -0.90 4.37 2.93
N ARG A 32 -0.98 5.68 3.12
CA ARG A 32 -0.34 6.69 2.29
C ARG A 32 0.65 7.45 3.18
N GLY A 33 1.93 7.20 2.98
CA GLY A 33 2.97 7.57 3.94
C GLY A 33 2.68 6.95 5.30
N GLN A 34 2.35 7.81 6.27
CA GLN A 34 2.01 7.42 7.64
C GLN A 34 0.49 7.43 7.91
N GLU A 35 -0.33 7.88 6.96
CA GLU A 35 -1.77 8.00 7.14
C GLU A 35 -2.51 6.76 6.66
N VAL A 36 -3.50 6.31 7.42
CA VAL A 36 -4.36 5.18 7.02
C VAL A 36 -5.45 5.68 6.07
N VAL A 37 -5.42 5.22 4.83
CA VAL A 37 -6.40 5.61 3.80
C VAL A 37 -7.54 4.61 3.65
N LYS A 38 -7.29 3.31 3.83
CA LYS A 38 -8.34 2.27 3.84
C LYS A 38 -8.04 1.18 4.86
N LYS A 39 -9.07 0.69 5.57
CA LYS A 39 -8.99 -0.38 6.57
C LYS A 39 -9.89 -1.54 6.16
N ASN A 40 -9.53 -2.77 6.54
CA ASN A 40 -10.30 -3.99 6.24
C ASN A 40 -10.49 -4.26 4.73
N VAL A 41 -9.54 -3.84 3.90
CA VAL A 41 -9.51 -4.19 2.47
C VAL A 41 -9.23 -5.67 2.33
N LYS A 42 -9.92 -6.36 1.42
CA LYS A 42 -9.62 -7.78 1.17
C LYS A 42 -8.24 -7.90 0.56
N THR A 43 -7.49 -8.94 0.95
CA THR A 43 -6.15 -9.18 0.39
C THR A 43 -6.17 -9.27 -1.14
N ALA A 44 -7.22 -9.87 -1.72
CA ALA A 44 -7.40 -9.99 -3.16
C ALA A 44 -7.56 -8.63 -3.87
N ASP A 45 -8.23 -7.68 -3.22
CA ASP A 45 -8.51 -6.34 -3.76
C ASP A 45 -7.46 -5.31 -3.34
N ALA A 46 -6.59 -5.64 -2.38
CA ALA A 46 -5.64 -4.70 -1.78
C ALA A 46 -4.70 -4.06 -2.80
N ILE A 47 -4.28 -4.81 -3.82
CA ILE A 47 -3.42 -4.29 -4.89
C ILE A 47 -4.20 -3.32 -5.79
N ASP A 48 -5.40 -3.70 -6.23
CA ASP A 48 -6.24 -2.85 -7.09
C ASP A 48 -6.57 -1.53 -6.39
N GLU A 49 -6.93 -1.61 -5.12
CA GLU A 49 -7.24 -0.46 -4.28
C GLU A 49 -6.02 0.44 -4.04
N LEU A 50 -4.83 -0.15 -3.85
CA LEU A 50 -3.58 0.58 -3.73
C LEU A 50 -3.22 1.31 -5.04
N ILE A 51 -3.36 0.63 -6.18
CA ILE A 51 -3.16 1.21 -7.51
C ILE A 51 -4.12 2.40 -7.68
N GLY A 52 -5.40 2.23 -7.34
CA GLY A 52 -6.41 3.28 -7.43
C GLY A 52 -6.07 4.52 -6.59
N ILE A 53 -5.49 4.33 -5.39
CA ILE A 53 -4.99 5.44 -4.56
C ILE A 53 -3.85 6.17 -5.27
N ILE A 54 -2.84 5.43 -5.74
CA ILE A 54 -1.67 6.00 -6.42
C ILE A 54 -2.07 6.72 -7.72
N GLN A 55 -3.04 6.17 -8.46
CA GLN A 55 -3.63 6.77 -9.66
C GLN A 55 -4.40 8.04 -9.35
N GLY A 56 -5.23 8.03 -8.30
CA GLY A 56 -5.96 9.22 -7.83
C GLY A 56 -5.05 10.36 -7.43
N ASP A 57 -3.86 10.03 -6.91
CA ASP A 57 -2.81 11.00 -6.60
C ASP A 57 -1.96 11.44 -7.80
N GLY A 58 -2.20 10.88 -8.99
CA GLY A 58 -1.43 11.19 -10.20
C GLY A 58 0.03 10.71 -10.15
N ASN A 59 0.37 9.89 -9.15
CA ASN A 59 1.71 9.32 -8.97
C ASN A 59 1.86 7.96 -9.64
N TRP A 60 0.80 7.46 -10.28
CA TRP A 60 0.85 6.19 -11.00
C TRP A 60 1.57 6.37 -12.33
N VAL A 61 2.77 5.80 -12.40
CA VAL A 61 3.53 5.74 -13.64
C VAL A 61 3.30 4.36 -14.24
N GLU A 62 2.51 4.29 -15.31
CA GLU A 62 2.39 3.07 -16.10
C GLU A 62 3.74 2.81 -16.78
N ILE A 63 4.46 1.79 -16.31
CA ILE A 63 5.69 1.32 -16.96
C ILE A 63 5.24 0.58 -18.22
N VAL A 64 5.31 1.27 -19.36
CA VAL A 64 5.13 0.71 -20.71
C VAL A 64 6.30 -0.19 -21.13
#